data_AF-Q4W7I4-F1
#
_entry.id   AF-Q4W7I4-F1
#
_cell.length_a   1.000
_cell.length_b   1.000
_cell.length_c   1.000
_cell.angle_alpha   90.00
_cell.angle_beta   90.00
_cell.angle_gamma   90.00
#
_symmetry.space_group_name_H-M   'P 1'
#
loop_
_entity.id
_entity.type
_entity.pdbx_description
1 polymer ?
#
loop_
_entity_poly.entity_id
_entity_poly.type
_entity_poly.pdbx_seq_one_letter_code
_entity_poly.pdbx_strand_id
1 'polypeptide(L)' 'LPLVGNLLDIGFNSDSNIKFLRELINTYGSIARMWIGPYLAVVLTEAKYLEVSKVALAL' A
#
# COMPACT_ATOMS: atom_id res chain seq x y z
N LEU A 1 12.52 5.03 5.19
CA LEU A 1 13.97 5.35 5.02
C LEU A 1 14.25 5.90 3.62
N PRO A 2 15.25 6.77 3.42
CA PRO A 2 15.69 7.16 2.08
C PRO A 2 16.04 5.93 1.23
N LEU A 3 15.70 5.94 -0.06
CA LEU A 3 15.88 4.86 -1.06
C LEU A 3 15.09 3.56 -0.81
N VAL A 4 14.86 3.17 0.44
CA VAL A 4 14.16 1.94 0.82
C VAL A 4 12.66 2.18 0.99
N GLY A 5 12.26 3.41 1.35
CA GLY A 5 10.87 3.76 1.59
C GLY A 5 10.30 3.01 2.79
N ASN A 6 9.21 2.29 2.53
CA ASN A 6 8.38 1.48 3.43
C ASN A 6 8.70 -0.02 3.28
N LEU A 7 9.73 -0.37 2.49
CA LEU A 7 10.08 -1.76 2.20
C LEU A 7 10.41 -2.57 3.46
N LEU A 8 10.86 -1.92 4.55
CA LEU A 8 11.11 -2.61 5.83
C LEU A 8 9.81 -2.92 6.59
N ASP A 9 8.76 -2.15 6.36
CA ASP A 9 7.46 -2.32 7.01
C ASP A 9 6.58 -3.34 6.25
N ILE A 10 6.93 -3.61 4.98
CA ILE A 10 6.34 -4.66 4.15
C ILE A 10 7.18 -5.94 4.35
N GLY A 11 6.68 -6.84 5.19
CA GLY A 11 7.31 -8.13 5.48
C GLY A 11 6.96 -9.23 4.46
N PHE A 12 7.54 -10.41 4.66
CA PHE A 12 7.16 -11.63 3.92
C PHE A 12 5.93 -12.34 4.50
N ASN A 13 5.44 -11.89 5.66
CA ASN A 13 4.28 -12.47 6.32
C ASN A 13 3.01 -11.67 5.94
N SER A 14 1.96 -12.39 5.51
CA SER A 14 0.65 -11.81 5.20
C SER A 14 0.05 -11.03 6.37
N ASP A 15 0.22 -11.50 7.60
CA ASP A 15 -0.41 -10.86 8.77
C ASP A 15 0.23 -9.51 9.09
N SER A 16 1.56 -9.41 8.99
CA SER A 16 2.26 -8.13 9.17
C SER A 16 1.89 -7.13 8.07
N ASN A 17 1.71 -7.62 6.84
CA ASN A 17 1.36 -6.77 5.70
C ASN A 17 -0.07 -6.24 5.83
N ILE A 18 -1.02 -7.07 6.25
CA ILE A 18 -2.40 -6.65 6.51
C ILE A 18 -2.45 -5.61 7.64
N LYS A 19 -1.65 -5.82 8.71
CA LYS A 19 -1.57 -4.86 9.82
C LYS A 19 -1.02 -3.51 9.34
N PHE A 20 0.09 -3.52 8.61
CA PHE A 20 0.68 -2.31 8.03
C PHE A 20 -0.30 -1.56 7.12
N LEU A 21 -0.99 -2.28 6.22
CA LEU A 21 -2.00 -1.69 5.34
C LEU A 21 -3.15 -1.08 6.14
N ARG A 22 -3.61 -1.75 7.20
CA ARG A 22 -4.67 -1.21 8.08
C ARG A 22 -4.23 0.10 8.75
N GLU A 23 -3.01 0.16 9.24
CA GLU A 23 -2.43 1.38 9.84
C GLU A 23 -2.31 2.51 8.82
N LEU A 24 -1.86 2.19 7.60
CA LEU A 24 -1.77 3.13 6.49
C LEU A 24 -3.14 3.74 6.14
N ILE A 25 -4.18 2.91 6.01
CA ILE A 25 -5.55 3.33 5.69
C ILE A 25 -6.14 4.19 6.81
N ASN A 26 -5.97 3.75 8.06
CA ASN A 26 -6.49 4.49 9.21
C ASN A 26 -5.83 5.87 9.35
N THR A 27 -4.57 6.01 8.94
CA THR A 27 -3.81 7.25 9.09
C THR A 27 -4.05 8.22 7.93
N TYR A 28 -4.11 7.71 6.69
CA TYR A 28 -4.08 8.55 5.48
C TYR A 28 -5.37 8.48 4.64
N GLY A 29 -6.28 7.57 4.96
CA GLY A 29 -7.54 7.37 4.26
C GLY A 29 -7.48 6.32 3.15
N SER A 30 -8.52 6.29 2.32
CA SER A 30 -8.76 5.22 1.35
C SER A 30 -7.91 5.25 0.07
N ILE A 31 -7.14 6.33 -0.11
CA ILE A 31 -6.12 6.45 -1.15
C ILE A 31 -4.83 6.91 -0.46
N ALA A 32 -3.84 6.02 -0.42
CA ALA A 32 -2.56 6.32 0.22
C ALA A 32 -1.40 6.05 -0.75
N ARG A 33 -0.30 6.78 -0.56
CA ARG A 33 0.95 6.59 -1.32
C ARG A 33 1.99 5.99 -0.41
N MET A 34 2.71 4.98 -0.89
CA MET A 34 3.86 4.43 -0.20
C MET A 34 5.02 4.19 -1.15
N TRP A 35 6.23 4.32 -0.63
CA TRP A 35 7.45 4.03 -1.38
C TRP A 35 7.87 2.60 -1.11
N ILE A 36 8.06 1.80 -2.16
CA ILE A 36 8.63 0.45 -2.12
C ILE A 36 9.98 0.51 -2.83
N GLY A 37 11.05 0.74 -2.07
CA GLY A 37 12.34 1.05 -2.66
C GLY A 37 12.25 2.29 -3.58
N PRO A 38 12.67 2.20 -4.85
CA PRO A 38 12.56 3.29 -5.82
C PRO A 38 11.16 3.47 -6.43
N TYR A 39 10.22 2.55 -6.16
CA TYR A 39 8.89 2.57 -6.76
C TYR A 39 7.88 3.29 -5.87
N LEU A 40 7.07 4.16 -6.46
CA LEU A 40 5.91 4.74 -5.80
C LEU A 40 4.68 3.87 -6.05
N ALA A 41 4.13 3.29 -5.00
CA ALA A 41 2.89 2.55 -5.04
C ALA A 41 1.73 3.41 -4.53
N VAL A 42 0.57 3.27 -5.18
CA VAL A 42 -0.70 3.86 -4.74
C VAL A 42 -1.59 2.72 -4.24
N VAL A 43 -2.01 2.80 -2.99
CA VAL A 43 -2.91 1.83 -2.36
C VAL A 43 -4.33 2.39 -2.48
N LEU A 44 -5.21 1.59 -3.10
CA LEU A 44 -6.63 1.88 -3.27
C LEU A 44 -7.44 0.84 -2.48
N THR A 45 -8.30 1.29 -1.57
CA THR A 45 -8.96 0.35 -0.63
C THR A 45 -10.47 0.32 -0.72
N GLU A 46 -11.06 1.20 -1.55
CA GLU A 46 -12.49 1.17 -1.85
C GLU A 46 -12.71 0.62 -3.26
N ALA A 47 -13.72 -0.25 -3.40
CA ALA A 47 -14.05 -0.91 -4.66
C ALA A 47 -14.31 0.07 -5.82
N LYS A 48 -14.92 1.23 -5.53
CA LYS A 48 -15.19 2.28 -6.52
C LYS A 48 -13.93 2.78 -7.26
N TYR A 49 -12.75 2.68 -6.62
CA TYR A 49 -11.50 3.07 -7.26
C TYR A 49 -10.94 1.95 -8.16
N LEU A 50 -11.16 0.69 -7.79
CA LEU A 50 -10.73 -0.48 -8.56
C LEU A 50 -11.43 -0.58 -9.91
N GLU A 51 -12.71 -0.19 -9.97
CA GLU A 51 -13.50 -0.17 -11.21
C GLU A 51 -12.90 0.78 -12.27
N VAL A 52 -12.22 1.83 -11.83
CA VAL A 52 -11.63 2.86 -12.69
C VAL A 52 -10.16 2.55 -13.00
N SER A 53 -9.44 1.96 -12.04
CA SER A 53 -8.05 1.56 -12.21
C SER A 53 -7.94 0.16 -12.81
N LYS A 54 -7.88 0.06 -14.14
CA LYS A 54 -7.66 -1.21 -14.87
C LYS A 54 -6.31 -1.90 -14.60
N VAL A 55 -5.44 -1.30 -13.81
CA VAL A 55 -4.19 -1.89 -13.31
C VAL A 55 -4.14 -1.66 -11.81
N ALA A 56 -4.80 -2.52 -11.05
CA ALA A 56 -4.56 -2.66 -9.64
C ALA A 56 -3.76 -3.95 -9.48
N LEU A 57 -2.56 -3.87 -8.91
CA LEU A 57 -1.91 -5.06 -8.37
C LEU A 57 -2.85 -5.58 -7.27
N ALA A 58 -3.68 -6.55 -7.62
CA ALA A 58 -4.28 -7.43 -6.64
C ALA A 58 -3.12 -8.23 -6.05
N LEU A 59 -2.85 -8.02 -4.76
CA LEU A 59 -2.03 -8.92 -3.97
C LEU A 59 -2.77 -10.25 -3.80
#